data_AF-A0A350JC39-F1
#
_entry.id   AF-A0A350JC39-F1
#
_cell.length_a   1.000
_cell.length_b   1.000
_cell.length_c   1.000
_cell.angle_alpha   90.00
_cell.angle_beta   90.00
_cell.angle_gamma   90.00
#
_symmetry.space_group_name_H-M   'P 1'
#
loop_
_entity.id
_entity.type
_entity.pdbx_description
1 polymer ?
#
loop_
_entity_poly.entity_id
_entity_poly.type
_entity_poly.pdbx_seq_one_letter_code
_entity_poly.pdbx_strand_id
1 'polypeptide(L)'
;MEISVLLVGFMIGLRHALEADHVAAVASIVTQKQGQSAAWRHGAVWGLGHTITLFAFGTLALLADTLMPHYIAAILECAVGFMLLYLGLDVLWRMSRSGIHFHVHQHHGKRHFHAHQHYSGSASSDVSAHQHTHSKPFPLRTLMVGMMHGMAGSAALVVLTLNAVQNFWLGMGYMMLFGIGSMAGMAVLSAAISLPFNFPSKHIEGFAGYLQLGIGVGTSGFGGFTVFNYFY
;
A
#
# COMPACT_ATOMS: atom_id res chain seq x y z
N MET A 1 -9.33 7.47 32.82
CA MET A 1 -10.09 7.49 31.55
C MET A 1 -9.23 7.91 30.37
N GLU A 2 -8.39 8.94 30.49
CA GLU A 2 -7.63 9.49 29.34
C GLU A 2 -6.65 8.50 28.70
N ILE A 3 -5.88 7.75 29.50
CA ILE A 3 -4.94 6.72 29.00
C ILE A 3 -5.68 5.64 28.19
N SER A 4 -6.88 5.25 28.61
CA SER A 4 -7.69 4.26 27.91
C SER A 4 -8.12 4.75 26.53
N VAL A 5 -8.50 6.03 26.40
CA VAL A 5 -8.87 6.64 25.10
C VAL A 5 -7.67 6.69 24.16
N LEU A 6 -6.50 7.05 24.67
CA LEU A 6 -5.26 7.07 23.90
C LEU A 6 -4.88 5.67 23.41
N LEU A 7 -4.96 4.66 24.28
CA LEU A 7 -4.70 3.27 23.91
C LEU A 7 -5.70 2.75 22.87
N VAL A 8 -6.97 3.12 22.99
CA VAL A 8 -7.98 2.85 21.98
C VAL A 8 -7.61 3.50 20.64
N GLY A 9 -7.13 4.75 20.63
CA GLY A 9 -6.65 5.40 19.41
C GLY A 9 -5.55 4.62 18.72
N PHE A 10 -4.55 4.13 19.48
CA PHE A 10 -3.50 3.26 18.95
C PHE A 10 -4.05 1.95 18.37
N MET A 11 -4.94 1.26 19.09
CA MET A 11 -5.54 0.00 18.63
C MET A 11 -6.42 0.19 17.39
N ILE A 12 -7.20 1.27 17.34
CA ILE A 12 -8.01 1.61 16.18
C ILE A 12 -7.09 1.93 15.00
N GLY A 13 -5.99 2.65 15.20
CA GLY A 13 -4.98 2.88 14.14
C GLY A 13 -4.40 1.57 13.58
N LEU A 14 -4.05 0.61 14.45
CA LEU A 14 -3.60 -0.71 14.00
C LEU A 14 -4.67 -1.44 13.18
N ARG A 15 -5.93 -1.41 13.61
CA ARG A 15 -7.06 -2.03 12.91
C ARG A 15 -7.37 -1.32 11.59
N HIS A 16 -7.20 0.00 11.56
CA HIS A 16 -7.42 0.83 10.37
C HIS A 16 -6.47 0.44 9.24
N ALA A 17 -5.21 0.13 9.56
CA ALA A 17 -4.26 -0.38 8.57
C ALA A 17 -4.70 -1.70 7.89
N LEU A 18 -5.63 -2.45 8.49
CA LEU A 18 -6.17 -3.71 7.95
C LEU A 18 -7.45 -3.52 7.11
N GLU A 19 -7.89 -2.28 6.91
CA GLU A 19 -9.05 -2.00 6.05
C GLU A 19 -8.77 -2.42 4.59
N ALA A 20 -9.83 -2.77 3.87
CA ALA A 20 -9.73 -3.42 2.57
C ALA A 20 -8.96 -2.58 1.54
N ASP A 21 -9.15 -1.28 1.57
CA ASP A 21 -8.49 -0.28 0.73
C ASP A 21 -6.99 -0.18 1.03
N HIS A 22 -6.62 -0.17 2.31
CA HIS A 22 -5.24 -0.18 2.80
C HIS A 22 -4.52 -1.48 2.43
N VAL A 23 -5.15 -2.62 2.66
CA VAL A 23 -4.64 -3.94 2.28
C VAL A 23 -4.46 -4.02 0.77
N ALA A 24 -5.44 -3.58 -0.02
CA ALA A 24 -5.39 -3.58 -1.48
C ALA A 24 -4.26 -2.70 -2.02
N ALA A 25 -4.07 -1.51 -1.45
CA ALA A 25 -2.99 -0.60 -1.80
C ALA A 25 -1.61 -1.18 -1.46
N VAL A 26 -1.40 -1.63 -0.22
CA VAL A 26 -0.12 -2.22 0.21
C VAL A 26 0.22 -3.42 -0.64
N ALA A 27 -0.72 -4.34 -0.80
CA ALA A 27 -0.53 -5.54 -1.59
C ALA A 27 -0.07 -5.20 -3.01
N SER A 28 -0.72 -4.24 -3.66
CA SER A 28 -0.34 -3.81 -5.02
C SER A 28 1.09 -3.24 -5.12
N ILE A 29 1.59 -2.60 -4.05
CA ILE A 29 2.92 -2.00 -3.99
C ILE A 29 4.00 -3.04 -3.68
N VAL A 30 3.77 -3.93 -2.69
CA VAL A 30 4.81 -4.84 -2.16
C VAL A 30 4.92 -6.17 -2.88
N THR A 31 4.01 -6.47 -3.82
CA THR A 31 4.08 -7.67 -4.70
C THR A 31 5.39 -7.81 -5.50
N GLN A 32 6.20 -6.76 -5.62
CA GLN A 32 7.47 -6.83 -6.32
C GLN A 32 8.55 -7.50 -5.47
N LYS A 33 9.39 -8.37 -6.08
CA LYS A 33 10.54 -9.05 -5.43
C LYS A 33 11.63 -8.03 -4.99
N GLN A 34 11.37 -7.24 -3.95
CA GLN A 34 12.29 -6.19 -3.48
C GLN A 34 12.98 -6.51 -2.14
N GLY A 35 12.67 -7.67 -1.53
CA GLY A 35 13.19 -8.10 -0.24
C GLY A 35 12.43 -7.49 0.96
N GLN A 36 12.48 -8.15 2.12
CA GLN A 36 11.70 -7.74 3.31
C GLN A 36 12.03 -6.32 3.79
N SER A 37 13.31 -5.94 3.77
CA SER A 37 13.73 -4.58 4.17
C SER A 37 13.10 -3.49 3.31
N ALA A 38 12.91 -3.75 2.00
CA ALA A 38 12.21 -2.81 1.13
C ALA A 38 10.72 -2.73 1.48
N ALA A 39 10.06 -3.87 1.77
CA ALA A 39 8.65 -3.90 2.15
C ALA A 39 8.37 -3.12 3.44
N TRP A 40 9.20 -3.30 4.47
CA TRP A 40 9.15 -2.50 5.69
C TRP A 40 9.28 -0.99 5.41
N ARG A 41 10.25 -0.62 4.57
CA ARG A 41 10.47 0.79 4.19
C ARG A 41 9.30 1.37 3.40
N HIS A 42 8.72 0.62 2.46
CA HIS A 42 7.54 1.05 1.72
C HIS A 42 6.34 1.24 2.67
N GLY A 43 6.09 0.29 3.57
CA GLY A 43 5.03 0.41 4.57
C GLY A 43 5.21 1.61 5.50
N ALA A 44 6.44 1.86 5.97
CA ALA A 44 6.74 3.00 6.83
C ALA A 44 6.59 4.35 6.10
N VAL A 45 7.09 4.47 4.85
CA VAL A 45 6.97 5.72 4.07
C VAL A 45 5.52 5.99 3.68
N TRP A 46 4.76 4.94 3.35
CA TRP A 46 3.33 5.05 3.11
C TRP A 46 2.58 5.53 4.35
N GLY A 47 2.81 4.86 5.49
CA GLY A 47 2.22 5.26 6.77
C GLY A 47 2.62 6.66 7.22
N LEU A 48 3.84 7.11 6.90
CA LEU A 48 4.26 8.49 7.13
C LEU A 48 3.41 9.49 6.33
N GLY A 49 3.21 9.25 5.03
CA GLY A 49 2.39 10.13 4.18
C GLY A 49 0.93 10.20 4.67
N HIS A 50 0.39 9.05 5.07
CA HIS A 50 -0.94 8.95 5.67
C HIS A 50 -1.03 9.75 6.96
N THR A 51 -0.12 9.54 7.89
CA THR A 51 -0.12 10.24 9.18
C THR A 51 0.08 11.75 9.02
N ILE A 52 0.92 12.20 8.08
CA ILE A 52 1.11 13.64 7.80
C ILE A 52 -0.20 14.30 7.37
N THR A 53 -0.90 13.70 6.41
CA THR A 53 -2.16 14.26 5.90
C THR A 53 -3.27 14.18 6.94
N LEU A 54 -3.37 13.07 7.66
CA LEU A 54 -4.30 12.92 8.77
C LEU A 54 -4.08 14.00 9.85
N PHE A 55 -2.83 14.26 10.23
CA PHE A 55 -2.52 15.33 11.17
C PHE A 55 -2.85 16.71 10.64
N ALA A 56 -2.50 17.00 9.39
CA ALA A 56 -2.76 18.29 8.78
C ALA A 56 -4.26 18.59 8.69
N PHE A 57 -5.04 17.68 8.10
CA PHE A 57 -6.48 17.85 7.92
C PHE A 57 -7.25 17.67 9.23
N GLY A 58 -6.85 16.72 10.07
CA GLY A 58 -7.45 16.50 11.38
C GLY A 58 -7.26 17.70 12.30
N THR A 59 -6.05 18.27 12.36
CA THR A 59 -5.80 19.49 13.16
C THR A 59 -6.58 20.67 12.62
N LEU A 60 -6.63 20.85 11.29
CA LEU A 60 -7.41 21.92 10.67
C LEU A 60 -8.91 21.79 10.98
N ALA A 61 -9.46 20.57 10.90
CA ALA A 61 -10.85 20.29 11.23
C ALA A 61 -11.16 20.55 12.72
N LEU A 62 -10.26 20.14 13.63
CA LEU A 62 -10.38 20.41 15.06
C LEU A 62 -10.35 21.91 15.38
N LEU A 63 -9.48 22.68 14.73
CA LEU A 63 -9.37 24.14 14.93
C LEU A 63 -10.58 24.89 14.38
N ALA A 64 -11.10 24.43 13.24
CA ALA A 64 -12.26 25.05 12.61
C ALA A 64 -13.59 24.67 13.28
N ASP A 65 -13.61 23.66 14.16
CA ASP A 65 -14.82 23.01 14.68
C ASP A 65 -15.82 22.67 13.57
N THR A 66 -15.28 22.35 12.37
CA THR A 66 -16.08 22.05 11.19
C THR A 66 -16.07 20.56 10.95
N LEU A 67 -17.27 20.00 10.77
CA LEU A 67 -17.41 18.69 10.18
C LEU A 67 -17.04 18.80 8.70
N MET A 68 -16.13 17.93 8.23
CA MET A 68 -15.78 17.83 6.82
C MET A 68 -17.06 17.71 5.98
N PRO A 69 -17.34 18.64 5.06
CA PRO A 69 -18.53 18.56 4.24
C PRO A 69 -18.56 17.24 3.47
N HIS A 70 -19.74 16.61 3.43
CA HIS A 70 -19.91 15.28 2.82
C HIS A 70 -19.42 15.23 1.37
N TYR A 71 -19.55 16.33 0.62
CA TYR A 71 -19.05 16.41 -0.76
C TYR A 71 -17.52 16.32 -0.87
N ILE A 72 -16.75 16.89 0.08
CA ILE A 72 -15.27 16.81 0.07
C ILE A 72 -14.84 15.38 0.37
N ALA A 73 -15.45 14.76 1.38
CA ALA A 73 -15.18 13.38 1.74
C ALA A 73 -15.45 12.45 0.55
N ALA A 74 -16.60 12.61 -0.11
CA ALA A 74 -16.98 11.80 -1.27
C ALA A 74 -16.01 11.98 -2.46
N ILE A 75 -15.56 13.21 -2.75
CA ILE A 75 -14.56 13.46 -3.80
C ILE A 75 -13.22 12.78 -3.47
N LEU A 76 -12.77 12.85 -2.21
CA LEU A 76 -11.53 12.21 -1.78
C LEU A 76 -11.63 10.68 -1.83
N GLU A 77 -12.75 10.11 -1.41
CA GLU A 77 -13.05 8.68 -1.52
C GLU A 77 -13.07 8.21 -2.98
N CYS A 78 -13.72 8.97 -3.87
CA CYS A 78 -13.71 8.70 -5.30
C CYS A 78 -12.30 8.75 -5.89
N ALA A 79 -11.50 9.72 -5.47
CA ALA A 79 -10.11 9.84 -5.89
C ALA A 79 -9.26 8.64 -5.41
N VAL A 80 -9.48 8.13 -4.18
CA VAL A 80 -8.88 6.87 -3.72
C VAL A 80 -9.36 5.68 -4.54
N GLY A 81 -10.64 5.63 -4.91
CA GLY A 81 -11.18 4.61 -5.82
C GLY A 81 -10.43 4.56 -7.16
N PHE A 82 -10.22 5.71 -7.80
CA PHE A 82 -9.41 5.81 -9.02
C PHE A 82 -7.96 5.41 -8.81
N MET A 83 -7.36 5.80 -7.68
CA MET A 83 -6.00 5.40 -7.32
C MET A 83 -5.88 3.88 -7.17
N LEU A 84 -6.82 3.23 -6.48
CA LEU A 84 -6.85 1.77 -6.32
C LEU A 84 -7.06 1.08 -7.67
N LEU A 85 -7.98 1.58 -8.50
CA LEU A 85 -8.17 1.08 -9.86
C LEU A 85 -6.87 1.13 -10.67
N TYR A 86 -6.18 2.27 -10.63
CA TYR A 86 -4.87 2.43 -11.28
C TYR A 86 -3.83 1.44 -10.73
N LEU A 87 -3.70 1.31 -9.40
CA LEU A 87 -2.75 0.40 -8.77
C LEU A 87 -3.01 -1.07 -9.13
N GLY A 88 -4.28 -1.49 -9.12
CA GLY A 88 -4.68 -2.85 -9.51
C GLY A 88 -4.38 -3.14 -10.98
N LEU A 89 -4.74 -2.22 -11.88
CA LEU A 89 -4.44 -2.34 -13.31
C LEU A 89 -2.94 -2.36 -13.59
N ASP A 90 -2.16 -1.57 -12.85
CA ASP A 90 -0.71 -1.53 -12.92
C ASP A 90 -0.08 -2.86 -12.48
N VAL A 91 -0.64 -3.56 -11.47
CA VAL A 91 -0.25 -4.94 -11.13
C VAL A 91 -0.54 -5.90 -12.27
N LEU A 92 -1.76 -5.88 -12.83
CA LEU A 92 -2.16 -6.78 -13.91
C LEU A 92 -1.36 -6.54 -15.18
N TRP A 93 -1.12 -5.28 -15.53
CA TRP A 93 -0.36 -4.89 -16.70
C TRP A 93 1.11 -5.30 -16.57
N ARG A 94 1.73 -5.10 -15.41
CA ARG A 94 3.07 -5.62 -15.14
C ARG A 94 3.10 -7.13 -15.28
N MET A 95 2.12 -7.86 -14.74
CA MET A 95 2.08 -9.32 -14.87
C MET A 95 2.02 -9.76 -16.33
N SER A 96 1.21 -9.07 -17.15
CA SER A 96 1.08 -9.33 -18.59
C SER A 96 2.35 -8.97 -19.39
N ARG A 97 2.99 -7.83 -19.11
CA ARG A 97 4.23 -7.39 -19.79
C ARG A 97 5.49 -8.07 -19.31
N SER A 98 5.51 -8.58 -18.08
CA SER A 98 6.66 -9.32 -17.54
C SER A 98 6.84 -10.68 -18.22
N GLY A 99 5.96 -11.04 -19.17
CA GLY A 99 6.19 -12.10 -20.13
C GLY A 99 6.78 -13.32 -19.45
N ILE A 100 6.00 -14.03 -18.63
CA ILE A 100 6.37 -15.37 -18.20
C ILE A 100 6.31 -16.25 -19.46
N HIS A 101 7.31 -16.13 -20.32
CA HIS A 101 7.54 -17.03 -21.43
C HIS A 101 8.01 -18.34 -20.81
N PHE A 102 7.12 -19.33 -20.82
CA PHE A 102 7.46 -20.71 -20.53
C PHE A 102 8.34 -21.25 -21.67
N HIS A 103 9.65 -21.05 -21.61
CA HIS A 103 10.56 -21.75 -22.51
C HIS A 103 10.83 -23.17 -21.98
N VAL A 104 10.30 -24.16 -22.69
CA VAL A 104 10.72 -25.57 -22.56
C VAL A 104 11.98 -25.73 -23.41
N HIS A 105 13.15 -25.81 -22.77
CA HIS A 105 14.34 -26.35 -23.41
C HIS A 105 14.61 -27.76 -22.89
N GLN A 106 14.94 -28.66 -23.82
CA GLN A 106 15.33 -30.03 -23.57
C GLN A 106 16.84 -30.13 -23.82
N HIS A 107 17.64 -30.13 -22.75
CA HIS A 107 19.04 -30.52 -22.83
C HIS A 107 19.23 -31.92 -22.25
N HIS A 108 19.89 -32.79 -23.02
CA HIS A 108 20.30 -34.14 -22.59
C HIS A 108 19.17 -35.05 -22.08
N GLY A 109 17.97 -34.96 -22.66
CA GLY A 109 16.87 -35.89 -22.37
C GLY A 109 16.15 -35.69 -21.02
N LYS A 110 16.44 -34.62 -20.27
CA LYS A 110 15.70 -34.27 -19.04
C LYS A 110 15.06 -32.88 -19.20
N ARG A 111 13.73 -32.82 -19.02
CA ARG A 111 12.93 -31.58 -19.06
C ARG A 111 13.12 -30.81 -17.76
N HIS A 112 13.58 -29.56 -17.83
CA HIS A 112 13.61 -28.68 -16.67
C HIS A 112 12.95 -27.32 -16.96
N PHE A 113 12.39 -26.72 -15.90
CA PHE A 113 11.65 -25.45 -15.91
C PHE A 113 12.51 -24.33 -15.33
N HIS A 114 12.72 -23.26 -16.09
CA HIS A 114 13.41 -22.04 -15.67
C HIS A 114 12.56 -20.81 -16.04
N ALA A 115 12.48 -19.82 -15.14
CA ALA A 115 11.88 -18.51 -15.42
C ALA A 115 13.02 -17.49 -15.60
N HIS A 116 13.13 -16.89 -16.78
CA HIS A 116 14.07 -15.79 -17.05
C HIS A 116 13.31 -14.50 -17.38
N GLN A 117 13.79 -13.39 -16.83
CA GLN A 117 13.35 -12.03 -17.14
C GLN A 117 14.35 -11.42 -18.13
N HIS A 118 13.99 -11.28 -19.41
CA HIS A 118 14.82 -10.62 -20.40
C HIS A 118 14.56 -9.11 -20.42
N TYR A 119 15.56 -8.32 -20.06
CA TYR A 119 15.65 -6.91 -20.44
C TYR A 119 16.22 -6.90 -21.87
N SER A 120 15.45 -6.45 -22.86
CA SER A 120 15.88 -6.44 -24.26
C SER A 120 16.94 -5.36 -24.50
N GLY A 121 18.21 -5.75 -24.52
CA GLY A 121 19.31 -4.96 -25.05
C GLY A 121 20.22 -5.89 -25.85
N SER A 122 20.14 -5.82 -27.16
CA SER A 122 20.94 -6.62 -28.08
C SER A 122 22.38 -6.12 -28.20
N ALA A 123 23.30 -7.08 -28.16
CA ALA A 123 24.61 -7.14 -28.81
C ALA A 123 25.84 -6.46 -28.17
N SER A 124 26.83 -7.34 -27.93
CA SER A 124 28.29 -7.17 -28.02
C SER A 124 29.11 -6.82 -26.76
N SER A 125 30.08 -7.72 -26.53
CA SER A 125 31.41 -7.57 -25.92
C SER A 125 31.57 -7.40 -24.40
N ASP A 126 32.51 -8.19 -23.90
CA ASP A 126 33.21 -8.15 -22.62
C ASP A 126 33.29 -6.76 -21.97
N VAL A 127 32.91 -6.66 -20.69
CA VAL A 127 33.66 -6.02 -19.59
C VAL A 127 32.95 -6.39 -18.27
N SER A 128 33.74 -6.78 -17.27
CA SER A 128 33.39 -6.85 -15.84
C SER A 128 32.33 -5.83 -15.41
N ALA A 129 31.07 -6.27 -15.28
CA ALA A 129 29.97 -5.41 -14.85
C ALA A 129 30.06 -5.18 -13.34
N HIS A 130 30.62 -4.04 -12.97
CA HIS A 130 30.56 -3.51 -11.61
C HIS A 130 29.10 -3.47 -11.12
N GLN A 131 28.82 -4.26 -10.09
CA GLN A 131 27.52 -4.31 -9.43
C GLN A 131 27.39 -3.07 -8.52
N HIS A 132 27.08 -1.93 -9.12
CA HIS A 132 26.78 -0.72 -8.37
C HIS A 132 25.36 -0.84 -7.78
N THR A 133 25.29 -1.05 -6.47
CA THR A 133 24.06 -0.85 -5.70
C THR A 133 23.75 0.64 -5.67
N HIS A 134 22.98 1.11 -6.65
CA HIS A 134 22.40 2.45 -6.57
C HIS A 134 21.56 2.55 -5.29
N SER A 135 21.80 3.58 -4.48
CA SER A 135 20.92 3.96 -3.37
C SER A 135 19.50 4.04 -3.90
N LYS A 136 18.64 3.07 -3.53
CA LYS A 136 17.26 3.01 -4.02
C LYS A 136 16.61 4.36 -3.71
N PRO A 137 16.16 5.13 -4.72
CA PRO A 137 15.60 6.47 -4.51
C PRO A 137 14.46 6.41 -3.50
N PHE A 138 14.25 7.52 -2.78
CA PHE A 138 13.15 7.65 -1.82
C PHE A 138 11.83 7.28 -2.51
N PRO A 139 10.98 6.42 -1.91
CA PRO A 139 9.79 5.90 -2.58
C PRO A 139 8.67 6.94 -2.58
N LEU A 140 8.85 8.02 -3.36
CA LEU A 140 7.93 9.16 -3.44
C LEU A 140 6.52 8.72 -3.85
N ARG A 141 6.40 7.79 -4.79
CA ARG A 141 5.12 7.19 -5.18
C ARG A 141 4.36 6.63 -3.97
N THR A 142 5.07 5.90 -3.11
CA THR A 142 4.50 5.29 -1.90
C THR A 142 4.08 6.35 -0.88
N LEU A 143 4.85 7.43 -0.73
CA LEU A 143 4.47 8.58 0.09
C LEU A 143 3.19 9.25 -0.45
N MET A 144 3.10 9.49 -1.76
CA MET A 144 1.94 10.13 -2.38
C MET A 144 0.66 9.31 -2.23
N VAL A 145 0.75 7.98 -2.41
CA VAL A 145 -0.36 7.07 -2.13
C VAL A 145 -0.79 7.19 -0.66
N GLY A 146 0.18 7.27 0.25
CA GLY A 146 -0.10 7.42 1.70
C GLY A 146 -0.82 8.73 2.01
N MET A 147 -0.33 9.83 1.46
CA MET A 147 -0.97 11.14 1.61
C MET A 147 -2.41 11.13 1.06
N MET A 148 -2.63 10.53 -0.10
CA MET A 148 -3.96 10.42 -0.69
C MET A 148 -4.93 9.64 0.20
N HIS A 149 -4.44 8.53 0.77
CA HIS A 149 -5.21 7.68 1.66
C HIS A 149 -5.50 8.33 3.01
N GLY A 150 -4.57 9.11 3.57
CA GLY A 150 -4.80 9.82 4.83
C GLY A 150 -5.78 11.00 4.70
N MET A 151 -5.89 11.58 3.50
CA MET A 151 -6.92 12.57 3.20
C MET A 151 -8.31 11.95 3.09
N ALA A 152 -8.44 10.78 2.46
CA ALA A 152 -9.72 10.12 2.24
C ALA A 152 -10.14 9.24 3.44
N GLY A 153 -11.27 9.56 4.06
CA GLY A 153 -11.92 8.70 5.07
C GLY A 153 -11.30 8.74 6.47
N SER A 154 -9.97 8.64 6.61
CA SER A 154 -9.30 8.54 7.92
C SER A 154 -9.42 9.82 8.74
N ALA A 155 -9.26 10.98 8.11
CA ALA A 155 -9.46 12.28 8.77
C ALA A 155 -10.92 12.45 9.24
N ALA A 156 -11.91 12.02 8.45
CA ALA A 156 -13.32 12.10 8.81
C ALA A 156 -13.66 11.18 10.00
N LEU A 157 -13.14 9.94 10.00
CA LEU A 157 -13.31 8.99 11.11
C LEU A 157 -12.67 9.49 12.41
N VAL A 158 -11.47 10.07 12.33
CA VAL A 158 -10.81 10.65 13.50
C VAL A 158 -11.61 11.85 14.01
N VAL A 159 -11.99 12.79 13.16
CA VAL A 159 -12.80 13.96 13.57
C VAL A 159 -14.12 13.55 14.20
N LEU A 160 -14.83 12.55 13.65
CA LEU A 160 -16.07 12.03 14.22
C LEU A 160 -15.87 11.44 15.62
N THR A 161 -14.77 10.68 15.81
CA THR A 161 -14.42 10.09 17.11
C THR A 161 -14.01 11.17 18.12
N LEU A 162 -13.38 12.25 17.64
CA LEU A 162 -12.92 13.36 18.45
C LEU A 162 -14.03 14.33 18.82
N ASN A 163 -15.06 14.50 18.01
CA ASN A 163 -16.21 15.35 18.37
C ASN A 163 -16.94 14.83 19.62
N ALA A 164 -16.87 13.51 19.87
CA ALA A 164 -17.34 12.92 21.13
C ALA A 164 -16.46 13.30 22.34
N VAL A 165 -15.22 13.72 22.11
CA VAL A 165 -14.24 14.11 23.14
C VAL A 165 -14.08 15.63 23.09
N GLN A 166 -14.81 16.35 23.94
CA GLN A 166 -14.82 17.82 24.01
C GLN A 166 -13.49 18.48 24.47
N ASN A 167 -12.35 17.79 24.36
CA ASN A 167 -11.03 18.25 24.78
C ASN A 167 -10.02 18.19 23.63
N PHE A 168 -9.56 19.37 23.19
CA PHE A 168 -8.60 19.55 22.10
C PHE A 168 -7.29 18.78 22.30
N TRP A 169 -6.70 18.84 23.49
CA TRP A 169 -5.41 18.19 23.79
C TRP A 169 -5.52 16.67 23.75
N LEU A 170 -6.64 16.15 24.26
CA LEU A 170 -6.93 14.73 24.19
C LEU A 170 -7.13 14.29 22.74
N GLY A 171 -7.76 15.13 21.92
CA GLY A 171 -7.93 14.87 20.49
C GLY A 171 -6.62 14.84 19.71
N MET A 172 -5.70 15.77 19.98
CA MET A 172 -4.34 15.70 19.42
C MET A 172 -3.59 14.44 19.86
N GLY A 173 -3.67 14.08 21.15
CA GLY A 173 -3.03 12.86 21.66
C GLY A 173 -3.60 11.59 21.01
N TYR A 174 -4.92 11.52 20.84
CA TYR A 174 -5.59 10.42 20.15
C TYR A 174 -5.15 10.33 18.68
N MET A 175 -5.14 11.46 17.97
CA MET A 175 -4.70 11.53 16.57
C MET A 175 -3.23 11.09 16.40
N MET A 176 -2.38 11.46 17.37
CA MET A 176 -0.98 11.02 17.42
C MET A 176 -0.85 9.51 17.56
N LEU A 177 -1.54 8.93 18.55
CA LEU A 177 -1.45 7.49 18.76
C LEU A 177 -2.14 6.70 17.66
N PHE A 178 -3.25 7.20 17.10
CA PHE A 178 -3.86 6.66 15.89
C PHE A 178 -2.86 6.64 14.75
N GLY A 179 -2.19 7.77 14.45
CA GLY A 179 -1.21 7.86 13.38
C GLY A 179 0.00 6.95 13.57
N ILE A 180 0.49 6.80 14.81
CA ILE A 180 1.57 5.86 15.14
C ILE A 180 1.10 4.41 14.98
N GLY A 181 -0.10 4.08 15.48
CA GLY A 181 -0.72 2.77 15.34
C GLY A 181 -0.92 2.38 13.88
N SER A 182 -1.46 3.28 13.07
CA SER A 182 -1.61 3.10 11.62
C SER A 182 -0.24 2.88 10.97
N MET A 183 0.75 3.75 11.20
CA MET A 183 2.08 3.59 10.60
C MET A 183 2.74 2.25 10.96
N ALA A 184 2.63 1.81 12.22
CA ALA A 184 3.11 0.51 12.66
C ALA A 184 2.36 -0.64 11.98
N GLY A 185 1.03 -0.59 11.96
CA GLY A 185 0.18 -1.60 11.31
C GLY A 185 0.48 -1.73 9.82
N MET A 186 0.65 -0.60 9.13
CA MET A 186 0.99 -0.52 7.72
C MET A 186 2.37 -1.12 7.42
N ALA A 187 3.37 -0.86 8.27
CA ALA A 187 4.70 -1.45 8.15
C ALA A 187 4.69 -2.97 8.36
N VAL A 188 3.98 -3.45 9.39
CA VAL A 188 3.82 -4.88 9.69
C VAL A 188 3.07 -5.60 8.57
N LEU A 189 1.96 -5.02 8.10
CA LEU A 189 1.17 -5.56 7.00
C LEU A 189 2.00 -5.69 5.72
N SER A 190 2.79 -4.66 5.40
CA SER A 190 3.69 -4.66 4.25
C SER A 190 4.72 -5.80 4.34
N ALA A 191 5.31 -5.99 5.52
CA ALA A 191 6.23 -7.09 5.75
C ALA A 191 5.54 -8.45 5.60
N ALA A 192 4.37 -8.63 6.21
CA ALA A 192 3.60 -9.87 6.18
C ALA A 192 3.22 -10.27 4.74
N ILE A 193 2.72 -9.33 3.94
CA ILE A 193 2.35 -9.60 2.54
C ILE A 193 3.60 -9.91 1.70
N SER A 194 4.77 -9.33 2.03
CA SER A 194 6.01 -9.58 1.29
C SER A 194 6.64 -10.96 1.52
N LEU A 195 6.27 -11.66 2.60
CA LEU A 195 6.85 -12.97 2.97
C LEU A 195 6.77 -14.02 1.85
N PRO A 196 5.60 -14.34 1.26
CA PRO A 196 5.51 -15.34 0.21
C PRO A 196 6.32 -14.99 -1.05
N PHE A 197 6.61 -13.71 -1.30
CA PHE A 197 7.32 -13.28 -2.50
C PHE A 197 8.85 -13.41 -2.42
N ASN A 198 9.41 -13.65 -1.23
CA ASN A 198 10.86 -13.70 -1.02
C ASN A 198 11.45 -15.12 -1.01
N PHE A 199 10.63 -16.17 -1.05
CA PHE A 199 11.12 -17.55 -1.02
C PHE A 199 11.33 -18.10 -2.44
N PRO A 200 12.54 -18.57 -2.80
CA PRO A 200 12.88 -19.05 -4.15
C PRO A 200 12.52 -20.54 -4.33
N SER A 201 11.26 -20.92 -4.14
CA SER A 201 10.82 -22.31 -4.41
C SER A 201 9.80 -22.37 -5.55
N LYS A 202 9.88 -23.40 -6.40
CA LYS A 202 9.02 -23.55 -7.59
C LYS A 202 7.51 -23.59 -7.27
N HIS A 203 7.13 -24.17 -6.11
CA HIS A 203 5.74 -24.17 -5.66
C HIS A 203 5.29 -22.78 -5.19
N ILE A 204 6.19 -22.01 -4.58
CA ILE A 204 5.92 -20.65 -4.12
C ILE A 204 5.85 -19.68 -5.30
N GLU A 205 6.60 -19.90 -6.39
CA GLU A 205 6.51 -19.04 -7.59
C GLU A 205 5.13 -19.11 -8.26
N GLY A 206 4.55 -20.31 -8.39
CA GLY A 206 3.18 -20.46 -8.89
C GLY A 206 2.15 -19.83 -7.96
N PHE A 207 2.25 -20.10 -6.65
CA PHE A 207 1.37 -19.49 -5.64
C PHE A 207 1.47 -17.97 -5.60
N ALA A 208 2.68 -17.41 -5.67
CA ALA A 208 2.94 -15.97 -5.72
C ALA A 208 2.34 -15.33 -6.98
N GLY A 209 2.36 -16.02 -8.12
CA GLY A 209 1.70 -15.57 -9.35
C GLY A 209 0.18 -15.50 -9.19
N TYR A 210 -0.46 -16.53 -8.63
CA TYR A 210 -1.90 -16.51 -8.32
C TYR A 210 -2.26 -15.44 -7.30
N LEU A 211 -1.41 -15.24 -6.29
CA LEU A 211 -1.59 -14.20 -5.28
C LEU A 211 -1.49 -12.80 -5.90
N GLN A 212 -0.51 -12.57 -6.79
CA GLN A 212 -0.39 -11.31 -7.55
C GLN A 212 -1.60 -11.04 -8.44
N LEU A 213 -2.10 -12.07 -9.15
CA LEU A 213 -3.31 -11.95 -9.96
C LEU A 213 -4.51 -11.60 -9.06
N GLY A 214 -4.69 -12.31 -7.94
CA GLY A 214 -5.75 -12.06 -6.97
C GLY A 214 -5.69 -10.65 -6.40
N ILE A 215 -4.50 -10.16 -6.06
CA ILE A 215 -4.27 -8.77 -5.61
C ILE A 215 -4.64 -7.79 -6.72
N GLY A 216 -4.17 -8.00 -7.96
CA GLY A 216 -4.47 -7.11 -9.08
C GLY A 216 -5.97 -7.01 -9.40
N VAL A 217 -6.65 -8.16 -9.48
CA VAL A 217 -8.11 -8.23 -9.73
C VAL A 217 -8.88 -7.66 -8.54
N GLY A 218 -8.53 -8.05 -7.32
CA GLY A 218 -9.19 -7.58 -6.10
C GLY A 218 -9.07 -6.07 -5.91
N THR A 219 -7.85 -5.52 -6.04
CA THR A 219 -7.59 -4.08 -5.93
C THR A 219 -8.29 -3.30 -7.04
N SER A 220 -8.29 -3.80 -8.29
CA SER A 220 -9.01 -3.16 -9.40
C SER A 220 -10.52 -3.19 -9.20
N GLY A 221 -11.07 -4.33 -8.76
CA GLY A 221 -12.49 -4.51 -8.51
C GLY A 221 -12.98 -3.64 -7.35
N PHE A 222 -12.23 -3.58 -6.25
CA PHE A 222 -12.54 -2.70 -5.13
C PHE A 222 -12.49 -1.23 -5.55
N GLY A 223 -11.44 -0.79 -6.25
CA GLY A 223 -11.35 0.57 -6.77
C GLY A 223 -12.50 0.93 -7.70
N GLY A 224 -12.85 0.03 -8.63
CA GLY A 224 -14.01 0.21 -9.52
C GLY A 224 -15.34 0.28 -8.79
N PHE A 225 -15.54 -0.56 -7.75
CA PHE A 225 -16.73 -0.54 -6.90
C PHE A 225 -16.85 0.78 -6.12
N THR A 226 -15.75 1.27 -5.53
CA THR A 226 -15.73 2.57 -4.84
C THR A 226 -16.09 3.71 -5.79
N VAL A 227 -15.53 3.73 -7.00
CA VAL A 227 -15.87 4.74 -8.01
C VAL A 227 -17.34 4.62 -8.44
N PHE A 228 -17.85 3.40 -8.64
CA PHE A 228 -19.24 3.19 -9.04
C PHE A 228 -20.24 3.72 -8.01
N ASN A 229 -20.05 3.41 -6.72
CA ASN A 229 -20.92 3.91 -5.63
C ASN A 229 -20.86 5.43 -5.44
N TYR A 230 -19.81 6.11 -5.94
CA TYR A 230 -19.79 7.56 -5.91
C TYR A 230 -20.74 8.18 -6.94
N PHE A 231 -20.95 7.50 -8.08
CA PHE A 231 -21.77 8.01 -9.18
C PHE A 231 -23.24 7.54 -9.15
N TYR A 232 -23.55 6.46 -8.41
CA TYR A 232 -24.88 5.84 -8.32
C TYR A 232 -25.26 5.61 -6.86
#